data_AF-A0A087TZ75-F1
#
_entry.id   AF-A0A087TZ75-F1
#
_cell.length_a   1.000
_cell.length_b   1.000
_cell.length_c   1.000
_cell.angle_alpha   90.00
_cell.angle_beta   90.00
_cell.angle_gamma   90.00
#
_symmetry.space_group_name_H-M   'P 1'
#
loop_
_entity.id
_entity.type
_entity.pdbx_description
1 polymer ?
#
loop_
_entity_poly.entity_id
_entity_poly.type
_entity_poly.pdbx_seq_one_letter_code
_entity_poly.pdbx_strand_id
1 'polypeptide(L)' 'MVPEPLPKDHPLTTLDNIILTPHVGSAEVSVRVQMAKLAAENILAVLDGKPMVTPVPLG' A
#
# COMPACT_ATOMS: atom_id res chain seq x y z
N MET A 1 13.95 8.89 5.91
CA MET A 1 13.00 7.83 5.53
C MET A 1 13.68 6.50 5.86
N VAL A 2 13.04 5.62 6.62
CA VAL A 2 13.55 4.27 6.87
C VAL A 2 13.18 3.41 5.65
N PRO A 3 14.13 2.64 5.05
CA PRO A 3 13.86 1.93 3.81
C PRO A 3 13.00 0.67 4.02
N GLU A 4 12.34 0.25 2.95
CA GLU A 4 11.77 -1.10 2.83
C GLU A 4 12.57 -1.89 1.76
N PRO A 5 13.02 -3.12 2.05
CA PRO A 5 12.90 -3.82 3.33
C PRO A 5 13.78 -3.19 4.43
N LEU A 6 13.40 -3.41 5.69
CA LEU A 6 14.21 -3.00 6.82
C LEU A 6 15.60 -3.69 6.76
N PRO A 7 16.71 -2.98 7.04
CA PRO A 7 18.04 -3.60 7.11
C PRO A 7 18.05 -4.75 8.13
N LYS A 8 18.74 -5.84 7.80
CA LYS A 8 18.72 -7.06 8.63
C LYS A 8 19.34 -6.83 10.02
N ASP A 9 20.31 -5.92 10.10
CA ASP A 9 21.04 -5.50 11.28
C ASP A 9 20.38 -4.32 12.02
N HIS A 10 19.16 -3.94 11.64
CA HIS A 10 18.44 -2.86 12.31
C HIS A 10 18.08 -3.24 13.75
N PRO A 11 18.24 -2.37 14.77
CA PRO A 11 18.02 -2.72 16.18
C PRO A 11 16.64 -3.33 16.49
N LEU A 12 15.60 -2.96 15.74
CA LEU A 12 14.26 -3.52 15.92
C LEU A 12 14.16 -5.03 15.63
N THR A 13 15.10 -5.61 14.87
CA THR A 13 15.11 -7.05 14.58
C THR A 13 15.64 -7.88 15.76
N THR A 14 16.17 -7.24 16.81
CA THR A 14 16.78 -7.92 17.98
C THR A 14 15.96 -7.75 19.26
N LEU A 15 14.81 -7.09 19.22
CA LEU A 15 14.00 -6.78 20.41
C LEU A 15 12.91 -7.83 20.64
N ASP A 16 12.88 -8.43 21.84
CA ASP A 16 11.92 -9.49 22.20
C ASP A 16 10.49 -8.98 22.42
N ASN A 17 10.30 -7.67 22.57
CA ASN A 17 9.02 -7.04 22.88
C ASN A 17 8.32 -6.45 21.64
N ILE A 18 8.72 -6.87 20.43
CA ILE A 18 8.18 -6.36 19.17
C ILE A 18 7.80 -7.51 18.23
N ILE A 19 6.69 -7.33 17.52
CA ILE A 19 6.32 -8.17 16.38
C ILE A 19 6.50 -7.33 15.10
N LEU A 20 7.38 -7.79 14.21
CA LEU A 20 7.59 -7.18 12.89
C LEU A 20 6.73 -7.88 11.84
N THR A 21 6.11 -7.09 10.95
CA THR A 21 5.39 -7.61 9.78
C THR A 21 5.96 -6.96 8.50
N PRO A 22 6.16 -7.71 7.40
CA PRO A 22 6.79 -7.19 6.19
C PRO A 22 5.80 -6.45 5.28
N HIS A 23 5.14 -5.41 5.79
CA HIS A 23 4.17 -4.60 5.03
C HIS A 23 3.08 -5.45 4.33
N VAL A 24 2.50 -6.40 5.09
CA VAL A 24 1.52 -7.37 4.57
C VAL A 24 0.09 -7.09 5.04
N GLY A 25 -0.20 -5.89 5.56
CA GLY A 25 -1.51 -5.56 6.12
C GLY A 25 -2.69 -5.79 5.16
N SER A 26 -2.51 -5.50 3.87
CA SER A 26 -3.51 -5.73 2.81
C SER A 26 -3.21 -6.98 1.96
N ALA A 27 -2.35 -7.89 2.42
CA ALA A 27 -1.90 -9.06 1.64
C ALA A 27 -2.90 -10.23 1.61
N GLU A 28 -4.19 -9.93 1.59
CA GLU A 28 -5.23 -10.92 1.30
C GLU A 28 -5.57 -10.85 -0.20
N VAL A 29 -5.80 -12.01 -0.84
CA VAL A 29 -5.95 -12.11 -2.30
C VAL A 29 -7.16 -11.30 -2.79
N SER A 30 -8.32 -11.45 -2.15
CA SER A 30 -9.54 -10.73 -2.54
C SER A 30 -9.40 -9.22 -2.36
N VAL A 31 -8.76 -8.77 -1.28
CA VAL A 31 -8.45 -7.37 -1.02
C VAL A 31 -7.53 -6.81 -2.11
N ARG A 32 -6.46 -7.51 -2.47
CA ARG A 32 -5.55 -7.05 -3.54
C ARG A 32 -6.23 -7.00 -4.91
N VAL A 33 -7.14 -7.94 -5.21
CA VAL A 33 -7.94 -7.90 -6.45
C VAL A 33 -8.84 -6.66 -6.47
N GLN A 34 -9.51 -6.34 -5.35
CA GLN A 34 -10.34 -5.14 -5.24
C GLN A 34 -9.52 -3.86 -5.37
N MET A 35 -8.36 -3.78 -4.71
CA MET A 35 -7.46 -2.64 -4.83
C MET A 35 -6.94 -2.45 -6.25
N ALA A 36 -6.55 -3.53 -6.93
CA ALA A 36 -6.09 -3.48 -8.32
C ALA A 36 -7.20 -3.00 -9.27
N LYS A 37 -8.43 -3.47 -9.07
CA LYS A 37 -9.60 -3.01 -9.83
C LYS A 37 -9.86 -1.52 -9.61
N LEU A 38 -9.88 -1.07 -8.35
CA LEU A 38 -10.09 0.35 -8.03
C LEU A 38 -8.99 1.25 -8.63
N ALA A 39 -7.73 0.79 -8.61
CA ALA A 39 -6.62 1.51 -9.24
C ALA A 39 -6.84 1.66 -10.76
N ALA A 40 -7.22 0.59 -11.44
CA ALA A 40 -7.53 0.62 -12.87
C ALA A 40 -8.73 1.53 -13.19
N GLU A 41 -9.79 1.48 -12.39
CA GLU A 41 -10.99 2.32 -12.57
C GLU A 41 -10.67 3.81 -12.41
N ASN A 42 -9.84 4.18 -11.42
CA ASN A 42 -9.38 5.56 -11.25
C ASN A 42 -8.57 6.05 -12.47
N ILE A 43 -7.66 5.22 -13.00
CA ILE A 43 -6.86 5.56 -14.19
C ILE A 43 -7.76 5.77 -15.40
N LEU A 44 -8.68 4.83 -15.67
CA LEU A 44 -9.59 4.90 -16.80
C LEU A 44 -10.52 6.12 -16.72
N ALA A 45 -11.03 6.44 -15.53
CA ALA A 45 -11.88 7.61 -15.34
C ALA A 45 -11.16 8.91 -15.74
N VAL A 46 -9.90 9.09 -15.33
CA VAL A 46 -9.10 10.26 -15.71
C VAL A 46 -8.84 10.31 -17.21
N LEU A 47 -8.51 9.18 -17.83
CA LEU A 47 -8.30 9.09 -19.27
C LEU A 47 -9.57 9.41 -20.08
N ASP A 48 -10.74 9.11 -19.52
CA ASP A 48 -12.05 9.45 -20.08
C ASP A 48 -12.50 10.91 -19.79
N GLY A 49 -11.69 11.71 -19.11
CA GLY A 49 -12.06 13.06 -18.68
C GLY A 49 -13.13 13.11 -17.57
N LYS A 50 -13.31 12.00 -16.84
CA LYS A 50 -14.23 11.87 -15.70
C LYS A 50 -13.48 12.02 -14.37
N PRO A 51 -14.18 12.35 -13.28
CA PRO A 51 -13.58 12.30 -11.94
C PRO A 51 -13.15 10.89 -11.55
N MET A 52 -12.04 10.78 -10.80
CA MET A 52 -11.64 9.53 -10.15
C MET A 52 -12.74 9.01 -9.20
N VAL A 53 -12.82 7.69 -9.02
CA VAL A 53 -13.72 7.04 -8.06
C VAL A 53 -13.34 7.41 -6.62
N THR A 54 -12.04 7.42 -6.32
CA THR A 54 -11.48 7.81 -5.01
C THR A 54 -10.38 8.85 -5.19
N PRO A 55 -10.73 10.13 -5.42
CA PRO A 55 -9.73 11.18 -5.64
C PRO A 55 -8.96 11.48 -4.37
N VAL A 56 -7.64 11.69 -4.49
CA VAL A 56 -6.82 12.24 -3.42
C VAL A 56 -6.90 13.77 -3.50
N PRO A 57 -7.36 14.47 -2.45
CA PRO A 57 -7.35 15.92 -2.44
C PRO A 57 -5.94 16.46 -2.66
N LEU A 58 -5.79 17.40 -3.59
CA LEU A 58 -4.60 18.23 -3.66
C LEU A 58 -4.77 19.30 -2.58
N GLY A 59 -4.01 19.17 -1.49
CA GLY A 59 -3.93 20.18 -0.44
C GLY A 59 -3.36 21.50 -0.96
#